data_AF-A0A9D8AQT0-F1
#
_entry.id   AF-A0A9D8AQT0-F1
#
_cell.length_a   1.000
_cell.length_b   1.000
_cell.length_c   1.000
_cell.angle_alpha   90.00
_cell.angle_beta   90.00
_cell.angle_gamma   90.00
#
_symmetry.space_group_name_H-M   'P 1'
#
loop_
_entity.id
_entity.type
_entity.pdbx_description
1 polymer ?
#
loop_
_entity_poly.entity_id
_entity_poly.type
_entity_poly.pdbx_seq_one_letter_code
_entity_poly.pdbx_strand_id
1 'polypeptide(L)'
;MNMQRWSEKRSIALHKAIEKKLRSNPDLWDIPKKNITKWKKMKHSVTPAFIEWEYILNKNSKEQILFLLESDSEESKRLRSSSPFTGILNERERKTIFESYCMKRYKKI
;
A
#
# COMPACT_ATOMS: atom_id res chain seq x y z
N MET A 1 2.31 4.90 -25.46
CA MET A 1 1.19 5.27 -24.56
C MET A 1 1.38 4.52 -23.24
N ASN A 2 1.92 5.17 -22.19
CA ASN A 2 2.60 4.51 -21.05
C ASN A 2 1.65 3.85 -20.05
N MET A 3 1.37 2.55 -20.24
CA MET A 3 0.58 1.72 -19.32
C MET A 3 1.22 1.63 -17.92
N GLN A 4 2.56 1.71 -17.80
CA GLN A 4 3.26 1.73 -16.51
C GLN A 4 2.89 2.94 -15.64
N ARG A 5 2.86 4.16 -16.22
CA ARG A 5 2.56 5.40 -15.48
C ARG A 5 1.16 5.41 -14.87
N TRP A 6 0.21 4.69 -15.47
CA TRP A 6 -1.16 4.58 -14.93
C TRP A 6 -1.27 3.55 -13.81
N SER A 7 -0.50 2.47 -13.85
CA SER A 7 -0.39 1.52 -12.73
C SER A 7 0.25 2.17 -11.50
N GLU A 8 1.28 2.99 -11.71
CA GLU A 8 1.93 3.75 -10.62
C GLU A 8 0.97 4.74 -9.96
N LYS A 9 0.27 5.56 -10.76
CA LYS A 9 -0.71 6.53 -10.24
C LYS A 9 -1.83 5.87 -9.44
N ARG A 10 -2.29 4.69 -9.86
CA ARG A 10 -3.28 3.90 -9.13
C ARG A 10 -2.72 3.35 -7.83
N SER A 11 -1.49 2.84 -7.83
CA SER A 11 -0.80 2.40 -6.61
C SER A 11 -0.73 3.56 -5.61
N ILE A 12 -0.26 4.75 -6.01
CA ILE A 12 -0.20 5.94 -5.14
C ILE A 12 -1.57 6.25 -4.54
N ALA A 13 -2.63 6.24 -5.35
CA ALA A 13 -3.99 6.53 -4.90
C ALA A 13 -4.48 5.54 -3.83
N LEU A 14 -4.23 4.25 -4.03
CA LEU A 14 -4.58 3.21 -3.06
C LEU A 14 -3.81 3.40 -1.76
N HIS A 15 -2.50 3.69 -1.83
CA HIS A 15 -1.69 3.87 -0.63
C HIS A 15 -2.06 5.15 0.14
N LYS A 16 -2.42 6.24 -0.53
CA LYS A 16 -2.98 7.44 0.14
C LYS A 16 -4.31 7.14 0.85
N ALA A 17 -5.16 6.30 0.28
CA ALA A 17 -6.41 5.91 0.94
C ALA A 17 -6.16 4.99 2.16
N ILE A 18 -5.19 4.06 2.04
CA ILE A 18 -4.74 3.23 3.16
C ILE A 18 -4.18 4.11 4.29
N GLU A 19 -3.32 5.07 3.96
CA GLU A 19 -2.72 6.05 4.86
C GLU A 19 -3.80 6.79 5.65
N LYS A 20 -4.78 7.37 4.95
CA LYS A 20 -5.91 8.08 5.58
C LYS A 20 -6.70 7.17 6.52
N LYS A 21 -6.96 5.93 6.10
CA LYS A 21 -7.72 4.96 6.90
C LYS A 21 -6.97 4.50 8.14
N LEU A 22 -5.65 4.34 8.05
CA LEU A 22 -4.76 4.01 9.17
C LEU A 22 -4.64 5.14 10.18
N ARG A 23 -4.70 6.40 9.74
CA ARG A 23 -4.75 7.55 10.65
C ARG A 23 -6.05 7.59 11.44
N SER A 24 -7.18 7.34 10.77
CA SER A 24 -8.49 7.38 11.43
C SER A 24 -8.78 6.15 12.29
N ASN A 25 -8.15 5.00 12.01
CA ASN A 25 -8.41 3.74 12.72
C ASN A 25 -7.10 3.05 13.13
N PRO A 26 -6.58 3.36 14.34
CA PRO A 26 -5.34 2.79 14.85
C PRO A 26 -5.33 1.25 14.95
N ASP A 27 -6.49 0.61 15.07
CA ASP A 27 -6.60 -0.87 15.19
C ASP A 27 -6.21 -1.60 13.90
N LEU A 28 -6.22 -0.90 12.76
CA LEU A 28 -5.86 -1.48 11.46
C LEU A 28 -4.35 -1.73 11.32
N TRP A 29 -3.52 -1.20 12.24
CA TRP A 29 -2.07 -1.42 12.25
C TRP A 29 -1.67 -2.88 12.56
N ASP A 30 -2.58 -3.68 13.08
CA ASP A 30 -2.35 -5.11 13.28
C ASP A 30 -2.41 -5.92 11.98
N ILE A 31 -3.15 -5.43 10.98
CA ILE A 31 -3.33 -6.10 9.69
C ILE A 31 -2.00 -6.32 8.96
N PRO A 32 -1.13 -5.31 8.74
CA PRO A 32 0.13 -5.52 8.04
C PRO A 32 1.06 -6.52 8.74
N LYS A 33 1.09 -6.51 10.09
CA LYS A 33 1.86 -7.50 10.86
C LYS A 33 1.31 -8.91 10.65
N LYS A 34 0.00 -9.10 10.77
CA LYS A 34 -0.68 -10.39 10.52
C LYS A 34 -0.44 -10.90 9.10
N ASN A 35 -0.47 -10.02 8.11
CA ASN A 35 -0.20 -10.37 6.71
C ASN A 35 1.23 -10.88 6.52
N ILE A 36 2.24 -10.20 7.07
CA ILE A 36 3.64 -10.67 7.00
C ILE A 36 3.79 -12.03 7.69
N THR A 37 3.25 -12.19 8.90
CA THR A 37 3.31 -13.48 9.60
C THR A 37 2.63 -14.59 8.79
N LYS A 38 1.47 -14.32 8.19
CA LYS A 38 0.77 -15.27 7.32
C LYS A 38 1.59 -15.63 6.09
N TRP A 39 2.16 -14.65 5.40
CA TRP A 39 2.97 -14.90 4.19
C TRP A 39 4.25 -15.67 4.50
N LYS A 40 4.92 -15.38 5.62
CA LYS A 40 6.08 -16.14 6.10
C LYS A 40 5.73 -17.60 6.40
N LYS A 41 4.52 -17.87 6.90
CA LYS A 41 4.04 -19.25 7.15
C LYS A 41 3.64 -19.98 5.87
N MET A 42 3.07 -19.28 4.89
CA MET A 42 2.55 -19.88 3.65
C MET A 42 3.63 -20.11 2.58
N LYS A 43 4.71 -19.32 2.57
CA LYS A 43 5.79 -19.47 1.60
C LYS A 43 6.94 -20.28 2.18
N HIS A 44 7.43 -21.25 1.40
CA HIS A 44 8.66 -21.99 1.73
C HIS A 44 9.91 -21.09 1.80
N SER A 45 9.89 -19.90 1.17
CA SER A 45 10.94 -18.90 1.27
C SER A 45 10.40 -17.51 1.61
N VAL A 46 11.03 -16.87 2.59
CA VAL A 46 10.75 -15.47 2.95
C VAL A 46 11.43 -14.59 1.90
N THR A 47 10.68 -13.71 1.25
CA THR A 47 11.27 -12.76 0.30
C THR A 47 11.99 -11.64 1.07
N PRO A 48 13.07 -11.06 0.52
CA PRO A 48 13.75 -9.92 1.14
C PRO A 48 12.81 -8.77 1.47
N ALA A 49 11.81 -8.52 0.62
CA ALA A 49 10.80 -7.50 0.83
C ALA A 49 9.94 -7.73 2.09
N PHE A 50 9.65 -8.98 2.46
CA PHE A 50 8.89 -9.26 3.69
C PHE A 50 9.71 -9.00 4.94
N ILE A 51 11.02 -9.30 4.91
CA ILE A 51 11.95 -9.02 6.00
C ILE A 51 12.10 -7.49 6.15
N GLU A 52 12.27 -6.78 5.03
CA GLU A 52 12.37 -5.33 5.01
C GLU A 52 11.12 -4.66 5.58
N TRP A 53 9.92 -5.09 5.17
CA TRP A 53 8.68 -4.57 5.74
C TRP A 53 8.50 -4.93 7.22
N GLU A 54 8.90 -6.13 7.65
CA GLU A 54 8.85 -6.52 9.07
C GLU A 54 9.78 -5.63 9.91
N TYR A 55 10.98 -5.33 9.40
CA TYR A 55 11.92 -4.40 10.02
C TYR A 55 11.32 -2.99 10.12
N ILE A 56 10.79 -2.45 9.02
CA ILE A 56 10.16 -1.12 8.98
C ILE A 56 8.99 -1.04 9.98
N LEU A 57 8.09 -2.02 10.00
CA LEU A 57 6.93 -2.04 10.89
C LEU A 57 7.30 -2.12 12.38
N ASN A 58 8.49 -2.61 12.71
CA ASN A 58 8.96 -2.77 14.09
C ASN A 58 9.91 -1.65 14.55
N LYS A 59 10.64 -1.01 13.63
CA LYS A 59 11.64 0.01 13.95
C LYS A 59 11.16 1.44 13.72
N ASN A 60 10.24 1.65 12.80
CA ASN A 60 9.76 2.99 12.46
C ASN A 60 8.50 3.36 13.24
N SER A 61 8.31 4.66 13.46
CA SER A 61 7.04 5.16 13.98
C SER A 61 5.93 5.04 12.93
N LYS A 62 4.67 5.06 13.38
CA LYS A 62 3.51 5.02 12.48
C LYS A 62 3.57 6.17 11.46
N GLU A 63 3.99 7.34 11.88
CA GLU A 63 4.11 8.55 11.05
C GLU A 63 5.16 8.37 9.94
N GLN A 64 6.31 7.77 10.27
CA GLN A 64 7.35 7.47 9.27
C GLN A 64 6.86 6.46 8.23
N ILE A 65 6.10 5.45 8.67
CA ILE A 65 5.51 4.45 7.78
C ILE A 65 4.45 5.09 6.87
N LEU A 66 3.62 5.98 7.40
CA LEU A 66 2.63 6.73 6.61
C LEU A 66 3.33 7.62 5.56
N PHE A 67 4.44 8.27 5.92
CA PHE A 67 5.25 9.04 4.98
C PHE A 67 5.82 8.17 3.85
N LEU A 68 6.32 6.97 4.16
CA LEU A 68 6.78 6.00 3.15
C LEU A 68 5.66 5.56 2.19
N LEU A 69 4.42 5.41 2.69
CA LEU A 69 3.28 5.03 1.85
C LEU A 69 2.86 6.15 0.88
N GLU A 70 3.06 7.41 1.24
CA GLU A 70 2.71 8.57 0.41
C GLU A 70 3.84 9.00 -0.54
N SER A 71 5.09 8.78 -0.16
CA SER A 71 6.26 9.25 -0.89
C SER A 71 6.37 8.66 -2.30
N ASP A 72 6.89 9.49 -3.21
CA ASP A 72 7.17 9.11 -4.61
C ASP A 72 8.65 8.80 -4.85
N SER A 73 9.43 8.57 -3.78
CA SER A 73 10.80 8.08 -3.91
C SER A 73 10.85 6.70 -4.57
N GLU A 74 11.95 6.39 -5.26
CA GLU A 74 12.16 5.08 -5.88
C GLU A 74 12.08 3.93 -4.85
N GLU A 75 12.57 4.17 -3.64
CA GLU A 75 12.43 3.25 -2.51
C GLU A 75 10.96 3.01 -2.16
N SER A 76 10.16 4.07 -2.06
CA SER A 76 8.73 3.96 -1.74
C SER A 76 7.96 3.23 -2.83
N LYS A 77 8.30 3.46 -4.11
CA LYS A 77 7.72 2.72 -5.24
C LYS A 77 8.04 1.23 -5.16
N ARG A 78 9.31 0.88 -4.89
CA ARG A 78 9.74 -0.52 -4.69
C ARG A 78 9.00 -1.17 -3.53
N LEU A 79 8.92 -0.51 -2.39
CA LEU A 79 8.23 -1.03 -1.20
C LEU A 79 6.73 -1.21 -1.43
N ARG A 80 6.08 -0.29 -2.15
CA ARG A 80 4.66 -0.38 -2.52
C ARG A 80 4.33 -1.61 -3.38
N SER A 81 5.28 -2.08 -4.20
CA SER A 81 5.08 -3.29 -5.02
C SER A 81 4.86 -4.57 -4.19
N SER A 82 5.29 -4.57 -2.92
CA SER A 82 5.25 -5.72 -2.00
C SER A 82 4.56 -5.38 -0.67
N SER A 83 3.63 -4.43 -0.72
CA SER A 83 3.04 -3.81 0.46
C SER A 83 2.19 -4.76 1.33
N PRO A 84 2.45 -4.89 2.64
CA PRO A 84 1.69 -5.75 3.56
C PRO A 84 0.32 -5.18 3.95
N PHE A 85 -0.07 -4.02 3.42
CA PHE A 85 -1.29 -3.29 3.79
C PHE A 85 -2.53 -3.76 3.01
N THR A 86 -2.44 -4.88 2.31
CA THR A 86 -3.57 -5.51 1.63
C THR A 86 -4.66 -5.88 2.62
N GLY A 87 -5.93 -5.63 2.26
CA GLY A 87 -7.08 -5.94 3.11
C GLY A 87 -7.51 -4.83 4.07
N ILE A 88 -6.75 -3.73 4.18
CA ILE A 88 -7.19 -2.53 4.92
C ILE A 88 -8.35 -1.83 4.21
N LEU A 89 -8.24 -1.70 2.89
CA LEU A 89 -9.36 -1.24 2.06
C LEU A 89 -10.29 -2.42 1.77
N ASN A 90 -11.58 -2.21 1.94
CA ASN A 90 -12.60 -3.14 1.48
C ASN A 90 -12.78 -3.02 -0.05
N GLU A 91 -13.55 -3.93 -0.64
CA GLU A 91 -13.75 -3.98 -2.08
C GLU A 91 -14.45 -2.72 -2.62
N ARG A 92 -15.43 -2.18 -1.89
CA ARG A 92 -16.15 -0.97 -2.28
C ARG A 92 -15.22 0.25 -2.32
N GLU A 93 -14.42 0.44 -1.28
CA GLU A 93 -13.41 1.52 -1.19
C GLU A 93 -12.40 1.43 -2.33
N ARG A 94 -11.90 0.22 -2.63
CA ARG A 94 -11.05 0.00 -3.80
C ARG A 94 -11.80 0.43 -5.06
N LYS A 95 -13.01 -0.06 -5.29
CA LYS A 95 -13.79 0.25 -6.49
C LYS A 95 -14.00 1.76 -6.67
N THR A 96 -14.36 2.49 -5.61
CA THR A 96 -14.50 3.96 -5.65
C THR A 96 -13.21 4.66 -6.06
N ILE A 97 -12.05 4.22 -5.55
CA ILE A 97 -10.76 4.79 -5.94
C ILE A 97 -10.49 4.51 -7.42
N PHE A 98 -10.71 3.28 -7.88
CA PHE A 98 -10.54 2.91 -9.29
C PHE A 98 -11.48 3.72 -10.21
N GLU A 99 -12.75 3.83 -9.87
CA GLU A 99 -13.75 4.62 -10.61
C GLU A 99 -13.37 6.10 -10.66
N SER A 100 -12.88 6.69 -9.57
CA SER A 100 -12.45 8.10 -9.55
C SER A 100 -11.29 8.38 -10.53
N TYR A 101 -10.37 7.42 -10.72
CA TYR A 101 -9.27 7.54 -11.68
C TYR A 101 -9.70 7.19 -13.11
N CYS A 102 -10.63 6.25 -13.30
CA CYS A 102 -11.27 6.00 -14.60
C CYS A 102 -12.09 7.21 -15.07
N MET A 103 -12.78 7.92 -14.17
CA MET A 103 -13.55 9.12 -14.50
C MET A 103 -12.65 10.33 -14.77
N LYS A 104 -11.54 10.49 -14.03
CA LYS A 104 -10.50 11.50 -14.34
C LYS A 104 -9.87 11.27 -15.72
N ARG A 105 -9.84 10.03 -16.21
CA ARG A 105 -9.42 9.70 -17.58
C ARG A 105 -10.42 10.21 -18.63
N TYR A 106 -11.72 10.20 -18.33
CA TYR A 106 -12.77 10.57 -19.27
C TYR A 106 -12.97 12.09 -19.39
N LYS A 107 -12.76 12.85 -18.31
CA LYS A 107 -12.86 14.33 -18.31
C LYS A 107 -11.65 15.07 -18.93
N LYS A 108 -10.61 14.34 -19.36
CA LYS A 108 -9.36 14.92 -19.86
C LYS A 108 -9.14 14.70 -21.36
N ILE A 109 -10.21 14.32 -22.07
CA ILE A 109 -10.30 14.18 -23.53
C ILE A 109 -11.24 15.26 -24.02
#